data_AF-A0A1C5NIA8-F1
#
_entry.id   AF-A0A1C5NIA8-F1
#
_cell.length_a   1.000
_cell.length_b   1.000
_cell.length_c   1.000
_cell.angle_alpha   90.00
_cell.angle_beta   90.00
_cell.angle_gamma   90.00
#
_symmetry.space_group_name_H-M   'P 1'
#
loop_
_entity.id
_entity.type
_entity.pdbx_description
1 polymer ?
#
loop_
_entity_poly.entity_id
_entity_poly.type
_entity_poly.pdbx_seq_one_letter_code
_entity_poly.pdbx_strand_id
1 'polypeptide(L)'
;MDLLQQSAQAWKEITKYRYLFTYGYKKQLYPINLTFSLEDYPHLAGFQYMKDISLPNYSSAKIADRILEGKILFEKVQKAAQYEEMIKPRLEALVHLKESLDNKFNLTCCAR
;
A
#
# COMPACT_ATOMS: atom_id res chain seq x y z
N MET A 1 -6.94 10.45 12.54
CA MET A 1 -5.88 9.81 11.74
C MET A 1 -5.83 10.50 10.40
N ASP A 2 -4.67 11.04 10.05
CA ASP A 2 -4.43 11.57 8.69
C ASP A 2 -4.34 10.44 7.65
N LEU A 3 -4.26 10.81 6.36
CA LEU A 3 -4.21 9.87 5.24
C LEU A 3 -3.01 8.90 5.34
N LEU A 4 -1.86 9.38 5.82
CA LEU A 4 -0.65 8.58 5.95
C LEU A 4 -0.84 7.50 7.03
N GLN A 5 -1.36 7.86 8.19
CA GLN A 5 -1.71 6.93 9.26
C GLN A 5 -2.79 5.94 8.83
N GLN A 6 -3.83 6.41 8.11
CA GLN A 6 -4.88 5.54 7.57
C GLN A 6 -4.28 4.48 6.63
N SER A 7 -3.42 4.89 5.70
CA SER A 7 -2.78 3.96 4.76
C SER A 7 -1.86 2.95 5.47
N ALA A 8 -1.09 3.38 6.48
CA ALA A 8 -0.22 2.51 7.25
C ALA A 8 -1.03 1.49 8.07
N GLN A 9 -2.14 1.92 8.66
CA GLN A 9 -3.06 1.03 9.39
C GLN A 9 -3.71 0.03 8.45
N ALA A 10 -4.25 0.47 7.30
CA ALA A 10 -4.87 -0.40 6.31
C ALA A 10 -3.89 -1.47 5.82
N TRP A 11 -2.63 -1.09 5.55
CA TRP A 11 -1.58 -2.02 5.16
C TRP A 11 -1.22 -3.01 6.28
N LYS A 12 -1.13 -2.55 7.52
CA LYS A 12 -0.88 -3.43 8.66
C LYS A 12 -2.02 -4.44 8.88
N GLU A 13 -3.26 -4.07 8.56
CA GLU A 13 -4.37 -5.01 8.58
C GLU A 13 -4.32 -6.01 7.42
N ILE A 14 -4.02 -5.57 6.19
CA ILE A 14 -4.04 -6.45 5.01
C ILE A 14 -2.94 -7.53 5.06
N THR A 15 -1.79 -7.21 5.67
CA THR A 15 -0.67 -8.15 5.85
C THR A 15 -0.96 -9.31 6.80
N LYS A 16 -2.02 -9.22 7.61
CA LYS A 16 -2.46 -10.32 8.49
C LYS A 16 -3.18 -11.43 7.74
N TYR A 17 -3.59 -11.18 6.49
CA TYR A 17 -4.38 -12.10 5.68
C TYR A 17 -3.57 -12.61 4.50
N ARG A 18 -3.88 -13.85 4.11
CA ARG A 18 -3.46 -14.42 2.82
C ARG A 18 -4.70 -14.52 1.95
N TYR A 19 -4.66 -13.86 0.80
CA TYR A 19 -5.76 -13.87 -0.14
C TYR A 19 -5.54 -14.99 -1.16
N LEU A 20 -6.52 -15.87 -1.28
CA LEU A 20 -6.53 -16.95 -2.26
C LEU A 20 -7.68 -16.70 -3.23
N PHE A 21 -7.34 -16.35 -4.46
CA PHE A 21 -8.30 -16.23 -5.55
C PHE A 21 -8.23 -17.46 -6.43
N THR A 22 -9.35 -17.85 -7.01
CA THR A 22 -9.40 -18.94 -8.00
C THR A 22 -10.11 -18.39 -9.22
N TYR A 23 -9.45 -18.43 -10.38
CA TYR A 23 -10.05 -18.03 -11.64
C TYR A 23 -10.17 -19.22 -12.59
N GLY A 24 -11.24 -19.22 -13.39
CA GLY A 24 -11.46 -20.23 -14.42
C GLY A 24 -10.91 -19.77 -15.76
N TYR A 25 -10.08 -20.59 -16.39
CA TYR A 25 -9.62 -20.39 -17.76
C TYR A 25 -9.54 -21.73 -18.51
N LYS A 26 -10.06 -21.78 -19.74
CA LYS A 26 -10.09 -23.03 -20.56
C LYS A 26 -10.60 -24.26 -19.80
N LYS A 27 -11.70 -24.11 -19.03
CA LYS A 27 -12.30 -25.16 -18.19
C LYS A 27 -11.39 -25.70 -17.06
N GLN A 28 -10.27 -25.04 -16.77
CA GLN A 28 -9.40 -25.32 -15.64
C GLN A 28 -9.47 -24.20 -14.61
N LEU A 29 -9.33 -24.54 -13.33
CA LEU A 29 -9.24 -23.57 -12.23
C LEU A 29 -7.78 -23.32 -11.90
N TYR A 30 -7.40 -22.05 -11.79
CA TYR A 30 -6.05 -21.63 -11.44
C TYR A 30 -6.09 -20.80 -10.15
N PRO A 31 -5.32 -21.18 -9.12
CA PRO A 31 -5.21 -20.40 -7.90
C PRO A 31 -4.22 -19.24 -8.06
N ILE A 32 -4.56 -18.07 -7.53
CA ILE A 32 -3.67 -16.93 -7.33
C ILE A 32 -3.54 -16.72 -5.83
N ASN A 33 -2.31 -16.81 -5.33
CA ASN A 33 -1.99 -16.53 -3.93
C ASN A 33 -1.42 -15.12 -3.83
N LEU A 34 -2.07 -14.26 -3.05
CA LEU A 34 -1.62 -12.91 -2.78
C LEU A 34 -1.29 -12.77 -1.29
N THR A 35 -0.07 -12.33 -1.02
CA THR A 35 0.48 -12.10 0.31
C THR A 35 1.14 -10.72 0.31
N PHE A 36 1.05 -10.02 1.43
CA PHE A 36 1.59 -8.67 1.58
C PHE A 36 2.68 -8.65 2.65
N SER A 37 3.71 -7.84 2.44
CA SER A 37 4.76 -7.58 3.43
C SER A 37 4.74 -6.12 3.89
N LEU A 38 5.06 -5.89 5.17
CA LEU A 38 5.31 -4.53 5.68
C LEU A 38 6.52 -3.87 5.01
N GLU A 39 7.46 -4.67 4.49
CA GLU A 39 8.64 -4.18 3.76
C GLU A 39 8.29 -3.51 2.44
N ASP A 40 7.18 -3.88 1.81
CA ASP A 40 6.74 -3.33 0.52
C ASP A 40 6.06 -1.97 0.69
N TYR A 41 5.58 -1.65 1.91
CA TYR A 41 4.80 -0.45 2.18
C TYR A 41 5.47 0.84 1.68
N PRO A 42 6.77 1.13 1.96
CA PRO A 42 7.38 2.39 1.55
C PRO A 42 7.43 2.56 0.03
N HIS A 43 7.63 1.45 -0.70
CA HIS A 43 7.64 1.46 -2.16
C HIS A 43 6.25 1.72 -2.73
N LEU A 44 5.24 1.05 -2.17
CA LEU A 44 3.85 1.19 -2.59
C LEU A 44 3.27 2.55 -2.20
N ALA A 45 3.64 3.09 -1.04
CA ALA A 45 3.29 4.44 -0.61
C ALA A 45 4.02 5.54 -1.43
N GLY A 46 4.96 5.18 -2.29
CA GLY A 46 5.64 6.13 -3.18
C GLY A 46 6.78 6.92 -2.51
N PHE A 47 7.38 6.40 -1.44
CA PHE A 47 8.39 7.16 -0.70
C PHE A 47 9.69 7.39 -1.50
N GLN A 48 9.93 6.58 -2.54
CA GLN A 48 11.01 6.79 -3.50
C GLN A 48 10.94 8.12 -4.27
N TYR A 49 9.78 8.79 -4.29
CA TYR A 49 9.58 10.08 -4.93
C TYR A 49 9.85 11.27 -4.01
N MET A 50 10.05 11.05 -2.70
CA MET A 50 10.44 12.09 -1.74
C MET A 50 11.95 12.35 -1.79
N LYS A 51 12.49 12.66 -2.97
CA LYS A 51 13.94 12.87 -3.15
C LYS A 51 14.43 14.19 -2.54
N ASP A 52 13.52 15.14 -2.40
CA ASP A 52 13.73 16.47 -1.84
C ASP A 52 13.63 16.53 -0.31
N ILE A 53 13.13 15.45 0.32
CA ILE A 53 12.92 15.37 1.76
C ILE A 53 13.64 14.16 2.34
N SER A 54 14.53 14.40 3.30
CA SER A 54 15.15 13.32 4.05
C SER A 54 14.18 12.76 5.09
N LEU A 55 13.74 11.52 4.90
CA LEU A 55 13.11 10.74 5.97
C LEU A 55 14.18 10.15 6.90
N PRO A 56 13.86 9.94 8.20
CA PRO A 56 14.77 9.25 9.09
C PRO A 56 15.07 7.84 8.55
N ASN A 57 16.32 7.39 8.71
CA ASN A 57 16.76 6.11 8.17
C ASN A 57 16.19 4.94 9.00
N TYR A 58 15.02 4.47 8.60
CA TYR A 58 14.36 3.30 9.17
C TYR A 58 14.37 2.16 8.15
N SER A 59 14.46 0.93 8.63
CA SER A 59 14.21 -0.26 7.81
C SER A 59 12.79 -0.23 7.26
N SER A 60 12.58 -0.67 6.01
CA SER A 60 11.27 -0.66 5.34
C SER A 60 10.15 -1.26 6.19
N ALA A 61 10.40 -2.41 6.82
CA ALA A 61 9.44 -3.10 7.71
C ALA A 61 8.92 -2.25 8.88
N LYS A 62 9.72 -1.28 9.36
CA LYS A 62 9.38 -0.45 10.53
C LYS A 62 8.70 0.86 10.16
N ILE A 63 8.71 1.24 8.89
CA ILE A 63 8.20 2.55 8.47
C ILE A 63 6.71 2.71 8.81
N ALA A 64 5.90 1.68 8.55
CA ALA A 64 4.48 1.69 8.90
C ALA A 64 4.26 1.88 10.42
N ASP A 65 5.01 1.16 11.26
CA ASP A 65 4.94 1.33 12.70
C ASP A 65 5.37 2.73 13.15
N ARG A 66 6.44 3.29 12.55
CA ARG A 66 6.92 4.65 12.86
C ARG A 66 5.92 5.74 12.47
N ILE A 67 5.14 5.53 11.42
CA ILE A 67 4.02 6.41 11.05
C ILE A 67 2.91 6.34 12.11
N LEU A 68 2.52 5.13 12.52
CA LEU A 68 1.48 4.93 13.53
C LEU A 68 1.90 5.45 14.92
N GLU A 69 3.18 5.38 15.25
CA GLU A 69 3.77 5.98 16.45
C GLU A 69 3.89 7.51 16.38
N GLY A 70 3.60 8.15 15.23
CA GLY A 70 3.74 9.59 15.03
C GLY A 70 5.19 10.09 14.87
N LYS A 71 6.16 9.19 14.65
CA LYS A 71 7.57 9.56 14.42
C LYS A 71 7.84 10.04 13.00
N ILE A 72 6.97 9.68 12.05
CA ILE A 72 6.95 10.23 10.70
C ILE A 72 5.68 11.06 10.60
N LEU A 73 5.86 12.39 10.54
CA LEU A 73 4.78 13.36 10.52
C LEU A 73 4.20 13.51 9.11
N PHE A 74 2.88 13.58 9.01
CA PHE A 74 2.19 13.71 7.74
C PHE A 74 2.55 15.02 7.03
N GLU A 75 2.69 16.11 7.78
CA GLU A 75 3.06 17.44 7.25
C GLU A 75 4.42 17.43 6.56
N LYS A 76 5.33 16.54 6.99
CA LYS A 76 6.63 16.37 6.34
C LYS A 76 6.49 15.66 5.00
N VAL A 77 5.63 14.65 4.90
CA VAL A 77 5.35 13.93 3.66
C VAL A 77 4.61 14.84 2.66
N GLN A 78 3.67 15.67 3.14
CA GLN A 78 2.93 16.63 2.31
C GLN A 78 3.81 17.69 1.64
N LYS A 79 4.98 18.00 2.23
CA LYS A 79 5.91 18.99 1.67
C LYS A 79 6.69 18.47 0.46
N ALA A 80 6.66 17.17 0.18
CA ALA A 80 7.43 16.60 -0.91
C ALA A 80 6.94 17.17 -2.24
N ALA A 81 7.86 17.54 -3.13
CA ALA A 81 7.54 18.14 -4.43
C ALA A 81 6.60 17.27 -5.28
N GLN A 82 6.65 15.95 -5.10
CA GLN A 82 5.85 14.97 -5.84
C GLN A 82 4.68 14.42 -5.01
N TYR A 83 4.30 15.10 -3.92
CA TYR A 83 3.26 14.62 -3.02
C TYR A 83 1.90 14.45 -3.72
N GLU A 84 1.38 15.51 -4.36
CA GLU A 84 0.05 15.49 -4.98
C GLU A 84 -0.02 14.52 -6.18
N GLU A 85 1.03 14.44 -6.99
CA GLU A 85 1.00 13.63 -8.23
C GLU A 85 1.32 12.16 -7.99
N MET A 86 2.29 11.85 -7.12
CA MET A 86 2.87 10.49 -7.04
C MET A 86 2.60 9.78 -5.72
N ILE A 87 2.48 10.50 -4.61
CA ILE A 87 2.39 9.91 -3.26
C ILE A 87 0.93 9.79 -2.84
N LYS A 88 0.19 10.90 -2.88
CA LYS A 88 -1.20 10.97 -2.41
C LYS A 88 -2.13 9.95 -3.08
N PRO A 89 -2.14 9.78 -4.42
CA PRO A 89 -3.02 8.79 -5.06
C PRO A 89 -2.70 7.36 -4.63
N ARG A 90 -1.44 7.09 -4.29
CA ARG A 90 -1.01 5.78 -3.81
C ARG A 90 -1.45 5.55 -2.38
N LEU A 91 -1.31 6.55 -1.49
CA LEU A 91 -1.81 6.45 -0.12
C LEU A 91 -3.33 6.21 -0.11
N GLU A 92 -4.08 6.94 -0.94
CA GLU A 92 -5.52 6.75 -1.13
C GLU A 92 -5.83 5.33 -1.63
N ALA A 93 -5.12 4.86 -2.66
CA ALA A 93 -5.29 3.49 -3.16
C ALA A 93 -5.00 2.43 -2.10
N LEU A 94 -3.99 2.62 -1.24
CA LEU A 94 -3.66 1.70 -0.15
C LEU A 94 -4.75 1.65 0.93
N VAL A 95 -5.41 2.77 1.22
CA VAL A 95 -6.55 2.81 2.16
C VAL A 95 -7.71 1.96 1.64
N HIS A 96 -8.01 2.06 0.34
CA HIS A 96 -9.12 1.33 -0.28
C HIS A 96 -8.78 -0.09 -0.76
N LEU A 97 -7.50 -0.47 -0.76
CA LEU A 97 -7.06 -1.76 -1.28
C LEU A 97 -7.73 -2.92 -0.54
N LYS A 98 -7.74 -2.88 0.80
CA LYS A 98 -8.36 -3.94 1.60
C LYS A 98 -9.85 -4.08 1.27
N GLU A 99 -10.57 -2.96 1.26
CA GLU A 99 -11.99 -2.93 0.91
C GLU A 99 -12.23 -3.49 -0.50
N SER A 100 -11.35 -3.20 -1.44
CA SER A 100 -11.44 -3.71 -2.81
C SER A 100 -11.26 -5.22 -2.90
N LEU A 101 -10.37 -5.81 -2.07
CA LEU A 101 -10.14 -7.25 -2.03
C LEU A 101 -11.21 -8.01 -1.24
N ASP A 102 -11.76 -7.41 -0.20
CA ASP A 102 -12.76 -8.02 0.68
C ASP A 102 -14.17 -8.02 0.04
N ASN A 103 -14.40 -7.19 -0.98
CA ASN A 103 -15.67 -7.07 -1.69
C ASN A 103 -15.62 -7.66 -3.11
N LYS A 104 -16.75 -7.63 -3.84
CA LYS A 104 -16.80 -8.05 -5.24
C LYS A 104 -16.01 -7.07 -6.12
N PHE A 105 -15.00 -7.58 -6.81
CA PHE A 105 -14.25 -6.85 -7.83
C PHE A 105 -14.15 -7.67 -9.12
N ASN A 106 -13.84 -7.00 -10.24
CA ASN A 106 -13.62 -7.64 -11.52
C ASN A 106 -12.12 -7.83 -11.77
N LEU A 107 -11.71 -9.05 -12.09
CA LEU A 107 -10.37 -9.33 -12.60
C LEU A 107 -10.37 -9.11 -14.12
N THR A 108 -9.78 -8.01 -14.58
CA THR A 108 -9.54 -7.78 -16.01
C THR A 108 -8.15 -8.33 -16.38
N CYS A 109 -8.13 -9.46 -17.09
CA CYS A 109 -6.90 -9.88 -17.77
C CYS A 109 -6.66 -8.94 -18.96
N CYS A 110 -5.64 -8.09 -18.86
CA CYS A 110 -5.06 -7.46 -20.05
C CYS A 110 -4.38 -8.58 -20.87
N ALA A 111 -5.10 -9.11 -21.86
CA ALA A 111 -4.49 -9.95 -22.88
C ALA A 111 -3.45 -9.08 -23.61
N ARG A 112 -2.17 -9.39 -23.40
CA ARG A 112 -1.08 -8.90 -24.25
C ARG A 112 -1.02 -9.76 -25.51
#